data_AF-A0A0F9JE21-F1
#
_entry.id   AF-A0A0F9JE21-F1
#
_cell.length_a   1.000
_cell.length_b   1.000
_cell.length_c   1.000
_cell.angle_alpha   90.00
_cell.angle_beta   90.00
_cell.angle_gamma   90.00
#
_symmetry.space_group_name_H-M   'P 1'
#
loop_
_entity.id
_entity.type
_entity.pdbx_description
1 polymer ?
#
loop_
_entity_poly.entity_id
_entity_poly.type
_entity_poly.pdbx_seq_one_letter_code
_entity_poly.pdbx_strand_id
1 'polypeptide(L)'
;MAYKKLKKRNYYDSVDKEILRYMRGYGKSASGNQIAKKVHLSPSSIRPRLDRLQIKGIVKPTKIGKPRVFSRSFGKKITRTIHSPSRIKWGLDIKKGRK
;
A
#
# COMPACT_ATOMS: atom_id res chain seq x y z
N MET A 1 24.92 34.40 -10.38
CA MET A 1 24.78 33.20 -9.53
C MET A 1 23.92 32.17 -10.25
N ALA A 2 24.52 31.11 -10.80
CA ALA A 2 23.80 30.08 -11.55
C ALA A 2 23.12 29.10 -10.58
N TYR A 3 21.80 29.15 -10.47
CA TYR A 3 21.03 28.12 -9.77
C TYR A 3 21.11 26.81 -10.55
N LYS A 4 21.97 25.89 -10.08
CA LYS A 4 22.00 24.49 -10.55
C LYS A 4 20.61 23.90 -10.34
N LYS A 5 19.86 23.67 -11.43
CA LYS A 5 18.60 22.90 -11.40
C LYS A 5 18.91 21.53 -10.78
N LEU A 6 18.55 21.36 -9.50
CA LEU A 6 18.57 20.07 -8.83
C LEU A 6 17.64 19.14 -9.62
N LYS A 7 18.24 18.32 -10.47
CA LYS A 7 17.57 17.23 -11.18
C LYS A 7 16.93 16.37 -10.08
N LYS A 8 15.61 16.50 -9.86
CA LYS A 8 14.85 15.69 -8.90
C LYS A 8 14.99 14.22 -9.31
N ARG A 9 16.08 13.58 -8.88
CA ARG A 9 16.20 12.13 -8.92
C ARG A 9 15.05 11.64 -8.04
N ASN A 10 14.12 10.92 -8.65
CA ASN A 10 13.09 10.19 -7.92
C ASN A 10 13.80 9.20 -6.99
N TYR A 11 14.14 9.66 -5.78
CA TYR A 11 14.84 8.86 -4.80
C TYR A 11 13.81 7.90 -4.20
N TYR A 12 13.85 6.67 -4.67
CA TYR A 12 13.24 5.52 -4.01
C TYR A 12 14.31 4.89 -3.14
N ASP A 13 14.02 4.67 -1.86
CA ASP A 13 14.94 3.90 -1.03
C ASP A 13 14.94 2.41 -1.45
N SER A 14 15.82 1.62 -0.84
CA SER A 14 15.93 0.18 -1.08
C SER A 14 14.61 -0.57 -0.83
N VAL A 15 13.86 -0.21 0.21
CA VAL A 15 12.58 -0.80 0.57
C VAL A 15 11.50 -0.45 -0.47
N ASP A 16 11.43 0.81 -0.91
CA ASP A 16 10.47 1.23 -1.94
C ASP A 16 10.69 0.44 -3.23
N LYS A 17 11.96 0.23 -3.62
CA LYS A 17 12.30 -0.62 -4.77
C LYS A 17 11.89 -2.07 -4.55
N GLU A 18 12.05 -2.60 -3.35
CA GLU A 18 11.66 -3.97 -3.04
C GLU A 18 10.14 -4.18 -3.06
N ILE A 19 9.38 -3.21 -2.53
CA ILE A 19 7.91 -3.18 -2.64
C ILE A 19 7.50 -3.26 -4.11
N LEU A 20 8.08 -2.40 -4.96
CA LEU A 20 7.76 -2.37 -6.39
C LEU A 20 8.18 -3.66 -7.10
N ARG A 21 9.36 -4.22 -6.77
CA ARG A 21 9.84 -5.51 -7.29
C ARG A 21 8.85 -6.63 -6.96
N TYR A 22 8.41 -6.70 -5.70
CA TYR A 22 7.43 -7.68 -5.27
C TYR A 22 6.10 -7.51 -6.01
N MET A 23 5.57 -6.29 -6.09
CA MET A 23 4.32 -6.02 -6.79
C MET A 23 4.39 -6.35 -8.29
N ARG A 24 5.55 -6.16 -8.93
CA ARG A 24 5.78 -6.55 -10.32
C ARG A 24 5.78 -8.06 -10.50
N GLY A 25 6.47 -8.80 -9.63
CA GLY A 25 6.56 -10.26 -9.68
C GLY A 25 5.26 -10.99 -9.29
N TYR A 26 4.45 -10.39 -8.42
CA TYR A 26 3.19 -11.00 -7.96
C TYR A 26 2.11 -11.04 -9.05
N GLY A 27 2.21 -10.20 -10.09
CA GLY A 27 1.30 -10.17 -11.26
C GLY A 27 -0.14 -9.77 -10.98
N LYS A 28 -0.52 -9.61 -9.70
CA LYS A 28 -1.85 -9.23 -9.20
C LYS A 28 -1.70 -8.13 -8.14
N SER A 29 -2.82 -7.57 -7.69
CA SER A 29 -2.80 -6.62 -6.58
C SER A 29 -2.59 -7.30 -5.23
N ALA A 30 -1.69 -6.73 -4.43
CA ALA A 30 -1.31 -7.24 -3.12
C ALA A 30 -1.89 -6.37 -2.01
N SER A 31 -2.28 -6.99 -0.89
CA SER A 31 -2.68 -6.23 0.30
C SER A 31 -1.45 -5.63 1.00
N GLY A 32 -1.64 -4.51 1.71
CA GLY A 32 -0.55 -3.88 2.48
C GLY A 32 0.14 -4.85 3.44
N ASN A 33 -0.62 -5.76 4.08
CA ASN A 33 -0.06 -6.79 4.96
C ASN A 33 0.80 -7.83 4.21
N GLN A 34 0.43 -8.22 2.99
CA GLN A 34 1.23 -9.14 2.19
C GLN A 34 2.54 -8.49 1.75
N ILE A 35 2.48 -7.21 1.36
CA ILE A 35 3.67 -6.42 1.03
C ILE A 35 4.57 -6.33 2.27
N ALA A 36 4.01 -5.96 3.42
CA ALA A 36 4.71 -5.84 4.69
C ALA A 36 5.45 -7.12 5.09
N LYS A 37 4.77 -8.28 5.01
CA LYS A 37 5.38 -9.58 5.25
C LYS A 37 6.54 -9.86 4.30
N LYS A 38 6.43 -9.49 3.03
CA LYS A 38 7.47 -9.79 2.04
C LYS A 38 8.72 -8.93 2.23
N VAL A 39 8.56 -7.67 2.64
CA VAL A 39 9.67 -6.74 2.86
C VAL A 39 10.10 -6.67 4.33
N HIS A 40 9.63 -7.61 5.16
CA HIS A 40 9.97 -7.74 6.58
C HIS A 40 9.74 -6.46 7.41
N LEU A 41 8.65 -5.75 7.13
CA LEU A 41 8.25 -4.55 7.86
C LEU A 41 6.88 -4.71 8.50
N SER A 42 6.59 -3.84 9.47
CA SER A 42 5.25 -3.75 10.06
C SER A 42 4.25 -3.15 9.04
N PRO A 43 2.96 -3.53 9.10
CA PRO A 43 1.93 -2.91 8.28
C PRO A 43 1.82 -1.39 8.44
N SER A 44 2.09 -0.87 9.64
CA SER A 44 2.07 0.57 9.93
C SER A 44 3.21 1.31 9.23
N SER A 45 4.40 0.72 9.11
CA SER A 45 5.53 1.32 8.39
C SER A 45 5.37 1.29 6.87
N ILE A 46 4.56 0.36 6.33
CA ILE A 46 4.33 0.23 4.89
C ILE A 46 3.32 1.24 4.37
N ARG A 47 2.33 1.62 5.17
CA ARG A 47 1.24 2.48 4.71
C ARG A 47 1.72 3.84 4.19
N PRO A 48 2.56 4.60 4.91
CA PRO A 48 3.07 5.87 4.42
C PRO A 48 3.90 5.74 3.13
N ARG A 49 4.59 4.61 2.95
CA ARG A 49 5.37 4.33 1.73
C ARG A 49 4.46 4.10 0.53
N LEU A 50 3.40 3.32 0.70
CA LEU A 50 2.40 3.10 -0.35
C LEU A 50 1.67 4.39 -0.70
N ASP A 51 1.29 5.19 0.29
CA ASP A 51 0.64 6.49 0.06
C ASP A 51 1.59 7.43 -0.72
N ARG A 52 2.89 7.47 -0.37
CA ARG A 52 3.90 8.22 -1.13
C ARG A 52 4.06 7.72 -2.57
N LEU A 53 4.12 6.40 -2.77
CA LEU A 53 4.20 5.80 -4.11
C LEU A 53 2.92 6.07 -4.93
N GLN A 54 1.76 6.19 -4.27
CA GLN A 54 0.50 6.54 -4.89
C GLN A 54 0.47 8.00 -5.32
N ILE A 55 0.89 8.94 -4.46
CA ILE A 55 1.00 10.37 -4.80
C ILE A 55 1.92 10.55 -6.01
N LYS A 56 2.97 9.72 -6.13
CA LYS A 56 3.88 9.71 -7.29
C LYS A 56 3.29 9.03 -8.54
N GLY A 57 2.07 8.50 -8.48
CA GLY A 57 1.40 7.83 -9.60
C GLY A 57 1.99 6.48 -9.99
N ILE A 58 2.68 5.78 -9.08
CA ILE A 58 3.37 4.52 -9.38
C ILE A 58 2.52 3.31 -8.98
N VAL A 59 1.79 3.45 -7.88
CA VAL A 59 0.86 2.44 -7.37
C VAL A 59 -0.52 3.04 -7.25
N LYS A 60 -1.54 2.21 -7.35
CA LYS A 60 -2.93 2.61 -7.13
C LYS A 60 -3.68 1.58 -6.29
N PRO A 61 -4.68 2.01 -5.51
CA PRO A 61 -5.65 1.09 -4.94
C PRO A 61 -6.46 0.46 -6.07
N THR A 62 -6.35 -0.86 -6.23
CA THR A 62 -7.07 -1.64 -7.24
C THR A 62 -8.41 -2.16 -6.74
N LYS A 63 -8.52 -2.40 -5.44
CA LYS A 63 -9.75 -2.87 -4.80
C LYS A 63 -9.77 -2.36 -3.37
N ILE A 64 -10.84 -1.68 -3.04
CA ILE A 64 -11.16 -1.30 -1.68
C ILE A 64 -12.25 -2.27 -1.25
N GLY A 65 -11.93 -3.18 -0.32
CA GLY A 65 -12.95 -4.07 0.24
C GLY A 65 -14.03 -3.30 0.98
N LYS A 66 -15.17 -3.93 1.29
CA LYS A 66 -16.09 -3.33 2.27
C LYS A 66 -15.42 -3.28 3.65
N PRO A 67 -15.72 -2.28 4.49
CA PRO A 67 -15.35 -2.30 5.90
C PRO A 67 -15.78 -3.63 6.52
N ARG A 68 -14.93 -4.22 7.36
CA ARG A 68 -15.30 -5.44 8.08
C ARG A 68 -16.13 -5.04 9.28
N VAL A 69 -17.31 -5.61 9.39
CA VAL A 69 -18.20 -5.44 10.54
C VAL A 69 -18.15 -6.73 11.33
N PHE A 70 -17.85 -6.65 12.62
CA PHE A 70 -17.95 -7.78 13.53
C PHE A 70 -18.56 -7.35 14.84
N SER A 71 -19.39 -8.21 15.42
CA SER A 71 -19.86 -8.09 16.79
C SER A 71 -18.78 -8.65 17.71
N ARG A 72 -18.40 -7.87 18.73
CA ARG A 72 -17.55 -8.37 19.81
C ARG A 72 -18.30 -8.24 21.12
N SER A 73 -18.35 -9.31 21.89
CA SER A 73 -18.80 -9.31 23.27
C SER A 73 -17.68 -8.81 24.16
N PHE A 74 -17.94 -7.76 24.92
CA PHE A 74 -17.09 -7.30 26.01
C PHE A 74 -17.77 -7.69 27.33
N GLY A 75 -17.26 -8.75 27.96
CA GLY A 75 -17.83 -9.30 29.19
C GLY A 75 -19.25 -9.85 28.99
N LYS A 76 -20.06 -9.84 30.07
CA LYS A 76 -21.35 -10.53 30.13
C LYS A 76 -22.49 -9.89 29.31
N LYS A 77 -22.42 -8.63 28.87
CA LYS A 77 -23.61 -7.93 28.32
C LYS A 77 -23.40 -6.91 27.19
N ILE A 78 -22.18 -6.50 26.85
CA ILE A 78 -21.98 -5.42 25.87
C ILE A 78 -21.51 -5.99 24.54
N THR A 79 -22.43 -6.13 23.58
CA THR A 79 -22.09 -6.39 22.18
C THR A 79 -21.92 -5.07 21.44
N ARG A 80 -20.72 -4.79 20.96
CA ARG A 80 -20.46 -3.63 20.10
C ARG A 80 -20.17 -4.05 18.68
N THR A 81 -20.78 -3.32 17.74
CA THR A 81 -20.47 -3.41 16.32
C THR A 81 -19.17 -2.66 16.06
N ILE A 82 -18.12 -3.39 15.67
CA ILE A 82 -16.82 -2.80 15.37
C ILE A 82 -16.66 -2.70 13.86
N HIS A 83 -16.39 -1.50 13.39
CA HIS A 83 -16.02 -1.23 12.01
C HIS A 83 -14.49 -1.25 11.89
N SER A 84 -13.97 -2.22 11.14
CA SER A 84 -12.54 -2.27 10.80
C SER A 84 -12.28 -1.77 9.38
N PRO A 85 -11.13 -1.11 9.14
CA PRO A 85 -10.77 -0.60 7.83
C PRO A 85 -10.88 -1.67 6.73
N SER A 86 -11.29 -1.22 5.55
CA SER A 86 -11.38 -2.03 4.36
C SER A 86 -10.02 -2.62 3.98
N ARG A 87 -10.03 -3.86 3.50
CA ARG A 87 -8.82 -4.47 2.92
C ARG A 87 -8.53 -3.78 1.59
N ILE A 88 -7.58 -2.86 1.60
CA ILE A 88 -7.09 -2.19 0.38
C ILE A 88 -6.04 -3.08 -0.28
N LYS A 89 -6.27 -3.37 -1.56
CA LYS A 89 -5.28 -4.02 -2.43
C LYS A 89 -4.62 -3.00 -3.34
N TRP A 90 -3.31 -2.99 -3.33
CA TRP A 90 -2.46 -2.11 -4.12
C TRP A 90 -1.97 -2.84 -5.35
N GLY A 91 -1.97 -2.15 -6.49
CA GLY A 91 -1.39 -2.62 -7.74
C GLY A 91 -0.51 -1.56 -8.36
N LEU A 92 0.37 -1.96 -9.26
CA LEU A 92 1.17 -1.02 -10.04
C LEU A 92 0.26 -0.26 -11.01
N ASP A 93 0.46 1.05 -11.12
CA ASP A 93 -0.21 1.89 -12.10
C ASP A 93 0.58 1.94 -13.41
N ILE A 94 0.92 0.76 -13.92
CA ILE A 94 1.44 0.64 -15.26
C ILE A 94 0.20 0.77 -16.15
N LYS A 95 -0.01 1.94 -16.77
CA LYS A 95 -0.84 2.03 -17.97
C LYS A 95 -0.32 0.94 -18.89
N LYS A 96 -1.11 -0.11 -19.11
CA LYS A 96 -0.76 -1.21 -20.01
C LYS A 96 -0.40 -0.59 -21.36
N GLY A 97 0.89 -0.37 -21.60
CA GLY A 97 1.46 -0.42 -22.93
C GLY A 97 1.45 -1.89 -23.37
N ARG A 98 0.25 -2.43 -23.58
CA ARG A 98 0.10 -3.57 -24.49
C ARG A 98 -0.06 -2.94 -25.86
N LYS A 99 1.07 -2.72 -26.53
CA LYS A 99 1.11 -2.87 -27.98
C LYS A 99 0.96 -4.37 -28.27
#